data_AF-A0A506UMD4-F1
#
_entry.id   AF-A0A506UMD4-F1
#
_cell.length_a   1.000
_cell.length_b   1.000
_cell.length_c   1.000
_cell.angle_alpha   90.00
_cell.angle_beta   90.00
_cell.angle_gamma   90.00
#
_symmetry.space_group_name_H-M   'P 1'
#
loop_
_entity.id
_entity.type
_entity.pdbx_description
1 polymer ?
#
loop_
_entity_poly.entity_id
_entity_poly.type
_entity_poly.pdbx_seq_one_letter_code
_entity_poly.pdbx_strand_id
1 'polypeptide(L)'
;MVDEKFQEVEYLHQVFIVDDFKTPAVLPKMLEEHAQIARDFYPNAKYKLWGGEELRRFLKQHFAPEVLEAFDTLTPYSYKCDLARYCLMYVYGGIYFDLAVKMLNRWDIPSHYGMAAFTEVYPGMDCWACVQTSLLWSRPGRREWEIIIKEIVDNVRNRYYGPHDHYPTAGPLLGRSIAAAMLEQPPGTDDQYIGEIRYITPECELQNVTFVSPDRTLVAARNKLRAGDIAELGVTGANNYCHIWRAKTVYGEKQHIWKATDRHLVVDEVGERTARGIYIPKGAQGRVMYGPFTQLPPGNYVMDINFSEDTRYQKFYLDIASDGGNVLFDVEFALPAGAEGRHSERVYFTVPEGAKDLEFRMRVFGDFSGTLESIVVTRPEEYEWEAHNSRIVLDEAGTLTPEGIVIRQGEKGRVMYGPFVNLEPGLYELRLEFDENTTYSRIQIGVSGDWNKHKLALREMGSDRRSYHGEEKIFFKLTEPMGGVEFFLFVDGSFEGTLKKIHLQPTQPGSPAYSVGQAHLREHAQQAVRPFSDQAAGAAQSADHEPKKTLLTSLRRKLRL
;
A
#
# COMPACT_ATOMS: atom_id res chain seq x y z
N MET A 1 -18.77 55.95 16.80
CA MET A 1 -18.56 54.52 16.55
C MET A 1 -19.55 54.14 15.46
N VAL A 2 -19.07 53.66 14.32
CA VAL A 2 -19.96 53.10 13.30
C VAL A 2 -20.36 51.73 13.84
N ASP A 3 -21.66 51.42 13.94
CA ASP A 3 -22.11 50.08 14.29
C ASP A 3 -21.61 49.13 13.19
N GLU A 4 -20.59 48.34 13.53
CA GLU A 4 -20.03 47.34 12.63
C GLU A 4 -21.08 46.26 12.40
N LYS A 5 -21.43 46.03 11.14
CA LYS A 5 -22.39 45.00 10.75
C LYS A 5 -21.67 43.69 10.52
N PHE A 6 -22.25 42.61 11.00
CA PHE A 6 -21.73 41.26 10.81
C PHE A 6 -22.57 40.48 9.80
N GLN A 7 -22.00 39.39 9.28
CA GLN A 7 -22.68 38.46 8.40
C GLN A 7 -23.75 37.68 9.16
N GLU A 8 -24.91 37.50 8.52
CA GLU A 8 -25.92 36.55 8.99
C GLU A 8 -25.64 35.18 8.37
N VAL A 9 -25.69 34.13 9.20
CA VAL A 9 -25.40 32.76 8.77
C VAL A 9 -26.71 32.04 8.48
N GLU A 10 -26.96 31.69 7.22
CA GLU A 10 -28.16 30.96 6.83
C GLU A 10 -28.02 29.44 7.03
N TYR A 11 -26.82 28.88 6.82
CA TYR A 11 -26.59 27.44 6.89
C TYR A 11 -25.44 27.07 7.81
N LEU A 12 -25.63 25.96 8.52
CA LEU A 12 -24.59 25.23 9.24
C LEU A 12 -24.45 23.83 8.63
N HIS A 13 -23.25 23.49 8.21
CA HIS A 13 -22.94 22.23 7.52
C HIS A 13 -21.92 21.40 8.29
N GLN A 14 -22.21 20.12 8.44
CA GLN A 14 -21.24 19.10 8.81
C GLN A 14 -21.37 17.91 7.86
N VAL A 15 -20.26 17.21 7.62
CA VAL A 15 -20.24 16.00 6.78
C VAL A 15 -19.83 14.80 7.62
N PHE A 16 -20.54 13.68 7.45
CA PHE A 16 -20.27 12.41 8.12
C PHE A 16 -20.29 11.28 7.09
N ILE A 17 -19.11 10.73 6.78
CA ILE A 17 -18.96 9.59 5.88
C ILE A 17 -18.26 8.47 6.64
N VAL A 18 -18.91 7.31 6.64
CA VAL A 18 -18.43 6.03 7.18
C VAL A 18 -18.79 4.92 6.19
N ASP A 19 -18.36 3.71 6.51
CA ASP A 19 -18.78 2.48 5.85
C ASP A 19 -20.30 2.44 5.74
N ASP A 20 -20.81 2.01 4.57
CA ASP A 20 -22.22 2.05 4.14
C ASP A 20 -22.77 3.39 3.63
N PHE A 21 -22.03 4.49 3.80
CA PHE A 21 -22.36 5.85 3.30
C PHE A 21 -23.65 6.46 3.88
N LYS A 22 -24.30 5.83 4.86
CA LYS A 22 -25.52 6.35 5.47
C LYS A 22 -25.20 7.33 6.58
N THR A 23 -26.10 8.29 6.76
CA THR A 23 -26.07 9.14 7.96
C THR A 23 -26.45 8.28 9.17
N PRO A 24 -25.65 8.26 10.24
CA PRO A 24 -25.99 7.52 11.45
C PRO A 24 -27.27 8.07 12.07
N ALA A 25 -28.17 7.18 12.51
CA ALA A 25 -29.41 7.56 13.19
C ALA A 25 -29.16 8.17 14.58
N VAL A 26 -28.05 7.79 15.22
CA VAL A 26 -27.63 8.28 16.53
C VAL A 26 -26.17 8.69 16.45
N LEU A 27 -25.89 9.96 16.74
CA LEU A 27 -24.53 10.46 16.85
C LEU A 27 -23.92 10.11 18.21
N PRO A 28 -22.60 9.84 18.26
CA PRO A 28 -21.87 9.87 19.52
C PRO A 28 -22.11 11.18 20.27
N LYS A 29 -22.27 11.09 21.60
CA LYS A 29 -22.65 12.21 22.47
C LYS A 29 -21.80 13.48 22.24
N MET A 30 -20.48 13.31 22.12
CA MET A 30 -19.57 14.44 21.90
C MET A 30 -19.85 15.17 20.57
N LEU A 31 -20.19 14.44 19.51
CA LEU A 31 -20.50 15.03 18.21
C LEU A 31 -21.83 15.78 18.24
N GLU A 32 -22.84 15.20 18.91
CA GLU A 32 -24.13 15.86 19.12
C GLU A 32 -23.97 17.16 19.94
N GLU A 33 -23.14 17.13 20.99
CA GLU A 33 -22.81 18.31 21.80
C GLU A 33 -22.17 19.42 20.95
N HIS A 34 -21.18 19.09 20.10
CA HIS A 34 -20.56 20.08 19.21
C HIS A 34 -21.58 20.68 18.22
N ALA A 35 -22.44 19.84 17.63
CA ALA A 35 -23.50 20.29 16.74
C ALA A 35 -24.52 21.18 17.46
N GLN A 36 -24.87 20.86 18.72
CA GLN A 36 -25.77 21.67 19.53
C GLN A 36 -25.18 23.04 19.86
N ILE A 37 -23.91 23.10 20.29
CA ILE A 37 -23.24 24.37 20.60
C ILE A 37 -23.23 25.30 19.37
N ALA A 38 -22.96 24.78 18.17
CA ALA A 38 -23.01 25.58 16.95
C ALA A 38 -24.42 26.11 16.67
N ARG A 39 -25.46 25.28 16.86
CA ARG A 39 -26.86 25.70 16.73
C ARG A 39 -27.25 26.78 17.75
N ASP A 40 -26.72 26.72 18.97
CA ASP A 40 -26.98 27.72 20.00
C ASP A 40 -26.35 29.08 19.66
N PHE A 41 -25.16 29.10 19.03
CA PHE A 41 -24.54 30.33 18.53
C PHE A 41 -25.23 30.92 17.28
N TYR A 42 -25.92 30.09 16.50
CA TYR A 42 -26.60 30.46 15.27
C TYR A 42 -28.03 29.90 15.21
N PRO A 43 -28.95 30.34 16.09
CA PRO A 43 -30.27 29.74 16.26
C PRO A 43 -31.19 29.89 15.03
N ASN A 44 -30.91 30.86 14.16
CA ASN A 44 -31.67 31.10 12.94
C ASN A 44 -31.11 30.33 11.72
N ALA A 45 -29.94 29.71 11.85
CA ALA A 45 -29.30 28.99 10.76
C ALA A 45 -29.91 27.59 10.61
N LYS A 46 -30.07 27.15 9.36
CA LYS A 46 -30.49 25.79 9.03
C LYS A 46 -29.31 24.85 9.21
N TYR A 47 -29.37 24.02 10.23
CA TYR A 47 -28.37 22.98 10.47
C TYR A 47 -28.61 21.74 9.60
N LYS A 48 -27.55 21.21 9.00
CA LYS A 48 -27.59 19.95 8.28
C LYS A 48 -26.30 19.13 8.44
N LEU A 49 -26.50 17.87 8.86
CA LEU A 49 -25.51 16.81 8.82
C LEU A 49 -25.70 16.00 7.53
N TRP A 50 -24.69 16.02 6.66
CA TRP A 50 -24.73 15.36 5.36
C TRP A 50 -24.08 13.98 5.42
N GLY A 51 -24.81 12.94 5.00
CA GLY A 51 -24.28 11.58 4.81
C GLY A 51 -23.78 11.35 3.38
N GLY A 52 -23.00 10.28 3.18
CA GLY A 52 -22.40 9.93 1.90
C GLY A 52 -23.41 9.74 0.76
N GLU A 53 -24.49 8.99 0.97
CA GLU A 53 -25.54 8.77 -0.04
C GLU A 53 -26.27 10.06 -0.43
N GLU A 54 -26.49 10.94 0.55
CA GLU A 54 -27.12 12.23 0.33
C GLU A 54 -26.21 13.17 -0.45
N LEU A 55 -24.93 13.25 -0.08
CA LEU A 55 -23.91 14.00 -0.80
C LEU A 55 -23.80 13.55 -2.25
N ARG A 56 -23.83 12.23 -2.48
CA ARG A 56 -23.80 11.67 -3.84
C ARG A 56 -24.97 12.17 -4.70
N ARG A 57 -26.18 12.22 -4.13
CA ARG A 57 -27.38 12.78 -4.80
C ARG A 57 -27.26 14.28 -5.03
N PHE A 58 -26.77 15.02 -4.02
CA PHE A 58 -26.53 16.45 -4.12
C PHE A 58 -25.54 16.78 -5.26
N LEU A 59 -24.39 16.09 -5.30
CA LEU A 59 -23.40 16.29 -6.35
C LEU A 59 -23.97 16.00 -7.75
N LYS A 60 -24.73 14.91 -7.89
CA LYS A 60 -25.42 14.57 -9.15
C LYS A 60 -26.41 15.65 -9.61
N GLN A 61 -27.05 16.35 -8.69
CA GLN A 61 -28.05 17.37 -8.99
C GLN A 61 -27.44 18.73 -9.35
N HIS A 62 -26.30 19.09 -8.73
CA HIS A 62 -25.77 20.45 -8.78
C HIS A 62 -24.49 20.61 -9.61
N PHE A 63 -23.76 19.53 -9.90
CA PHE A 63 -22.44 19.59 -10.53
C PHE A 63 -22.35 18.70 -11.78
N ALA A 64 -21.33 18.95 -12.59
CA ALA A 64 -21.01 18.11 -13.74
C ALA A 64 -20.66 16.67 -13.29
N PRO A 65 -20.90 15.64 -14.14
CA PRO A 65 -20.67 14.24 -13.79
C PRO A 65 -19.26 13.94 -13.25
N GLU A 66 -18.25 14.64 -13.75
CA GLU A 66 -16.85 14.50 -13.32
C GLU A 66 -16.61 14.82 -11.83
N VAL A 67 -17.42 15.68 -11.21
CA VAL A 67 -17.33 15.96 -9.76
C VAL A 67 -17.84 14.77 -8.96
N LEU A 68 -18.93 14.14 -9.41
CA LEU A 68 -19.45 12.92 -8.80
C LEU A 68 -18.49 11.74 -9.02
N GLU A 69 -17.92 11.60 -10.21
CA GLU A 69 -16.91 10.59 -10.50
C GLU A 69 -15.66 10.77 -9.63
N ALA A 70 -15.22 12.02 -9.42
CA ALA A 70 -14.13 12.33 -8.50
C ALA A 70 -14.47 11.91 -7.07
N PHE A 71 -15.67 12.27 -6.59
CA PHE A 71 -16.16 11.86 -5.28
C PHE A 71 -16.19 10.33 -5.13
N ASP A 72 -16.70 9.59 -6.12
CA ASP A 72 -16.79 8.13 -6.09
C ASP A 72 -15.38 7.48 -6.16
N THR A 73 -14.44 8.06 -6.90
CA THR A 73 -13.06 7.56 -7.08
C THR A 73 -12.18 7.70 -5.84
N LEU A 74 -12.32 8.80 -5.08
CA LEU A 74 -11.54 9.05 -3.88
C LEU A 74 -11.81 7.97 -2.83
N THR A 75 -10.80 7.18 -2.46
CA THR A 75 -10.93 6.13 -1.45
C THR A 75 -10.99 6.69 -0.01
N PRO A 76 -10.18 7.69 0.38
CA PRO A 76 -10.26 8.25 1.73
C PRO A 76 -11.57 9.01 1.96
N TYR A 77 -12.27 8.71 3.05
CA TYR A 77 -13.51 9.40 3.40
C TYR A 77 -13.27 10.87 3.71
N SER A 78 -12.12 11.22 4.31
CA SER A 78 -11.75 12.62 4.52
C SER A 78 -11.62 13.40 3.19
N TYR A 79 -11.05 12.81 2.14
CA TYR A 79 -10.92 13.47 0.84
C TYR A 79 -12.29 13.62 0.16
N LYS A 80 -13.19 12.64 0.34
CA LYS A 80 -14.60 12.79 -0.05
C LYS A 80 -15.27 13.94 0.69
N CYS A 81 -15.04 14.08 2.01
CA CYS A 81 -15.53 15.20 2.81
C CYS A 81 -14.96 16.54 2.34
N ASP A 82 -13.68 16.58 1.92
CA ASP A 82 -13.06 17.77 1.35
C ASP A 82 -13.79 18.23 0.10
N LEU A 83 -13.95 17.36 -0.91
CA LEU A 83 -14.68 17.72 -2.13
C LEU A 83 -16.12 18.15 -1.81
N ALA A 84 -16.82 17.35 -0.99
CA ALA A 84 -18.20 17.62 -0.62
C ALA A 84 -18.37 18.98 0.07
N ARG A 85 -17.49 19.35 1.01
CA ARG A 85 -17.63 20.62 1.72
C ARG A 85 -17.44 21.80 0.77
N TYR A 86 -16.49 21.75 -0.17
CA TYR A 86 -16.32 22.85 -1.13
C TYR A 86 -17.53 22.97 -2.05
N CYS A 87 -18.11 21.86 -2.48
CA CYS A 87 -19.36 21.85 -3.24
C CYS A 87 -20.54 22.44 -2.45
N LEU A 88 -20.66 22.12 -1.15
CA LEU A 88 -21.68 22.70 -0.27
C LEU A 88 -21.47 24.21 -0.08
N MET A 89 -20.23 24.64 0.19
CA MET A 89 -19.87 26.05 0.32
C MET A 89 -20.13 26.83 -0.97
N TYR A 90 -19.91 26.22 -2.14
CA TYR A 90 -20.23 26.84 -3.43
C TYR A 90 -21.73 27.05 -3.62
N VAL A 91 -22.56 26.04 -3.33
CA VAL A 91 -24.01 26.12 -3.58
C VAL A 91 -24.75 26.92 -2.53
N TYR A 92 -24.44 26.71 -1.25
CA TYR A 92 -25.20 27.26 -0.12
C TYR A 92 -24.47 28.36 0.64
N GLY A 93 -23.13 28.35 0.65
CA GLY A 93 -22.35 29.18 1.58
C GLY A 93 -22.61 28.80 3.03
N GLY A 94 -22.63 29.78 3.93
CA GLY A 94 -22.85 29.56 5.36
C GLY A 94 -21.58 29.15 6.08
N ILE A 95 -21.69 28.42 7.20
CA ILE A 95 -20.55 27.87 7.94
C ILE A 95 -20.47 26.37 7.71
N TYR A 96 -19.31 25.88 7.32
CA TYR A 96 -18.93 24.48 7.45
C TYR A 96 -18.02 24.29 8.66
N PHE A 97 -18.25 23.22 9.42
CA PHE A 97 -17.33 22.81 10.49
C PHE A 97 -17.22 21.28 10.59
N ASP A 98 -16.01 20.77 10.85
CA ASP A 98 -15.81 19.33 11.05
C ASP A 98 -16.48 18.84 12.34
N LEU A 99 -16.76 17.54 12.40
CA LEU A 99 -17.32 16.85 13.56
C LEU A 99 -16.51 17.07 14.85
N ALA A 100 -15.18 17.14 14.72
CA ALA A 100 -14.25 17.30 15.84
C ALA A 100 -14.08 18.76 16.30
N VAL A 101 -14.68 19.73 15.60
CA VAL A 101 -14.53 21.16 15.93
C VAL A 101 -15.60 21.56 16.92
N LYS A 102 -15.17 22.08 18.07
CA LYS A 102 -16.04 22.66 19.09
C LYS A 102 -16.00 24.18 18.97
N MET A 103 -17.13 24.79 18.63
CA MET A 103 -17.26 26.25 18.69
C MET A 103 -17.16 26.73 20.15
N LEU A 104 -16.41 27.81 20.37
CA LEU A 104 -16.22 28.45 21.67
C LEU A 104 -16.92 29.80 21.76
N ASN A 105 -17.00 30.52 20.63
CA ASN A 105 -17.70 31.79 20.50
C ASN A 105 -18.38 31.86 19.13
N ARG A 106 -19.32 32.79 18.99
CA ARG A 106 -19.84 33.16 17.67
C ARG A 106 -18.71 33.77 16.84
N TRP A 107 -18.62 33.36 15.58
CA TRP A 107 -17.69 33.92 14.61
C TRP A 107 -18.34 35.14 13.92
N ASP A 108 -18.13 36.31 14.50
CA ASP A 108 -18.69 37.57 14.01
C ASP A 108 -17.85 38.13 12.87
N ILE A 109 -18.18 37.73 11.64
CA ILE A 109 -17.47 38.10 10.42
C ILE A 109 -18.01 39.43 9.90
N PRO A 110 -17.19 40.48 9.69
CA PRO A 110 -17.69 41.77 9.20
C PRO A 110 -18.38 41.68 7.82
N SER A 111 -19.42 42.49 7.62
CA SER A 111 -20.34 42.36 6.48
C SER A 111 -19.71 42.60 5.10
N HIS A 112 -18.52 43.20 5.04
CA HIS A 112 -17.82 43.48 3.79
C HIS A 112 -16.98 42.29 3.29
N TYR A 113 -16.69 41.31 4.13
CA TYR A 113 -16.00 40.08 3.72
C TYR A 113 -16.95 39.12 3.00
N GLY A 114 -16.44 38.40 2.00
CA GLY A 114 -17.16 37.39 1.23
C GLY A 114 -16.80 35.95 1.60
N MET A 115 -15.67 35.77 2.29
CA MET A 115 -15.17 34.48 2.77
C MET A 115 -14.39 34.64 4.07
N ALA A 116 -14.35 33.60 4.90
CA ALA A 116 -13.53 33.54 6.10
C ALA A 116 -12.97 32.12 6.31
N ALA A 117 -11.72 32.04 6.77
CA ALA A 117 -11.02 30.80 7.04
C ALA A 117 -9.85 31.05 8.01
N PHE A 118 -9.02 30.03 8.27
CA PHE A 118 -7.86 30.13 9.14
C PHE A 118 -6.64 29.54 8.46
N THR A 119 -5.50 30.22 8.48
CA THR A 119 -4.23 29.64 8.00
C THR A 119 -3.69 28.64 9.01
N GLU A 120 -3.01 27.60 8.53
CA GLU A 120 -2.36 26.62 9.40
C GLU A 120 -1.00 26.25 8.81
N VAL A 121 0.06 26.54 9.57
CA VAL A 121 1.41 26.09 9.24
C VAL A 121 1.63 24.73 9.90
N TYR A 122 1.54 23.67 9.11
CA TYR A 122 1.84 22.31 9.55
C TYR A 122 3.36 22.09 9.60
N PRO A 123 3.89 21.41 10.64
CA PRO A 123 5.25 20.91 10.60
C PRO A 123 5.46 20.00 9.37
N GLY A 124 6.49 20.27 8.56
CA GLY A 124 6.80 19.48 7.36
C GLY A 124 5.97 19.81 6.10
N MET A 125 5.12 20.83 6.15
CA MET A 125 4.35 21.30 5.00
C MET A 125 5.08 22.42 4.27
N ASP A 126 5.46 22.19 3.02
CA ASP A 126 6.18 23.19 2.21
C ASP A 126 5.28 24.37 1.77
N CYS A 127 3.95 24.20 1.79
CA CYS A 127 3.01 25.23 1.34
C CYS A 127 2.77 26.29 2.42
N TRP A 128 3.38 27.46 2.27
CA TRP A 128 3.20 28.60 3.18
C TRP A 128 1.78 29.19 3.18
N ALA A 129 1.03 29.02 2.09
CA ALA A 129 -0.34 29.51 1.95
C ALA A 129 -1.39 28.54 2.50
N CYS A 130 -1.00 27.49 3.23
CA CYS A 130 -1.91 26.44 3.69
C CYS A 130 -3.07 27.00 4.54
N VAL A 131 -4.30 26.65 4.17
CA VAL A 131 -5.54 27.08 4.85
C VAL A 131 -6.27 25.88 5.42
N GLN A 132 -6.72 26.00 6.66
CA GLN A 132 -7.46 24.99 7.37
C GLN A 132 -8.85 24.77 6.74
N THR A 133 -9.29 23.51 6.61
CA THR A 133 -10.51 23.10 5.89
C THR A 133 -11.71 22.71 6.77
N SER A 134 -11.51 22.64 8.08
CA SER A 134 -12.42 22.17 9.13
C SER A 134 -13.28 23.26 9.78
N LEU A 135 -13.03 24.54 9.51
CA LEU A 135 -13.92 25.63 9.86
C LEU A 135 -13.84 26.72 8.78
N LEU A 136 -14.91 26.87 8.01
CA LEU A 136 -14.98 27.73 6.84
C LEU A 136 -16.28 28.53 6.86
N TRP A 137 -16.24 29.77 6.39
CA TRP A 137 -17.44 30.53 6.09
C TRP A 137 -17.33 31.19 4.71
N SER A 138 -18.43 31.28 3.97
CA SER A 138 -18.51 32.12 2.78
C SER A 138 -19.93 32.46 2.37
N ARG A 139 -20.06 33.43 1.47
CA ARG A 139 -21.25 33.56 0.61
C ARG A 139 -21.29 32.41 -0.42
N PRO A 140 -22.45 32.05 -0.98
CA PRO A 140 -22.52 31.11 -2.09
C PRO A 140 -21.91 31.70 -3.37
N GLY A 141 -21.54 30.84 -4.33
CA GLY A 141 -21.06 31.23 -5.66
C GLY A 141 -19.64 31.81 -5.69
N ARG A 142 -18.84 31.57 -4.66
CA ARG A 142 -17.48 32.11 -4.53
C ARG A 142 -16.50 31.40 -5.46
N ARG A 143 -15.61 32.19 -6.07
CA ARG A 143 -14.67 31.75 -7.11
C ARG A 143 -13.63 30.77 -6.57
N GLU A 144 -13.21 30.96 -5.32
CA GLU A 144 -12.29 30.08 -4.60
C GLU A 144 -12.77 28.62 -4.61
N TRP A 145 -14.09 28.41 -4.47
CA TRP A 145 -14.70 27.08 -4.46
C TRP A 145 -14.75 26.44 -5.85
N GLU A 146 -15.02 27.23 -6.90
CA GLU A 146 -14.99 26.70 -8.27
C GLU A 146 -13.59 26.19 -8.64
N ILE A 147 -12.57 26.98 -8.29
CA ILE A 147 -11.17 26.64 -8.58
C ILE A 147 -10.80 25.36 -7.84
N ILE A 148 -11.02 25.27 -6.52
CA ILE A 148 -10.61 24.07 -5.78
C ILE A 148 -11.38 22.82 -6.21
N ILE A 149 -12.68 22.93 -6.53
CA ILE A 149 -13.47 21.78 -7.01
C ILE A 149 -12.89 21.28 -8.33
N LYS A 150 -12.59 22.18 -9.27
CA LYS A 150 -11.97 21.83 -10.55
C LYS A 150 -10.59 21.19 -10.34
N GLU A 151 -9.74 21.77 -9.49
CA GLU A 151 -8.40 21.24 -9.24
C GLU A 151 -8.44 19.88 -8.54
N ILE A 152 -9.42 19.59 -7.68
CA ILE A 152 -9.62 18.24 -7.12
C ILE A 152 -10.00 17.26 -8.23
N VAL A 153 -10.90 17.61 -9.13
CA VAL A 153 -11.25 16.77 -10.29
C VAL A 153 -10.00 16.50 -11.13
N ASP A 154 -9.18 17.51 -11.39
CA ASP A 154 -7.93 17.36 -12.13
C ASP A 154 -6.91 16.50 -11.37
N ASN A 155 -6.79 16.64 -10.04
CA ASN A 155 -5.94 15.78 -9.21
C ASN A 155 -6.39 14.33 -9.25
N VAL A 156 -7.70 14.06 -9.20
CA VAL A 156 -8.26 12.71 -9.32
C VAL A 156 -7.99 12.13 -10.71
N ARG A 157 -8.25 12.91 -11.76
CA ARG A 157 -7.99 12.51 -13.16
C ARG A 157 -6.52 12.13 -13.38
N ASN A 158 -5.60 12.88 -12.76
CA ASN A 158 -4.15 12.70 -12.89
C ASN A 158 -3.54 11.79 -11.80
N ARG A 159 -4.35 11.25 -10.88
CA ARG A 159 -3.91 10.45 -9.72
C ARG A 159 -2.79 11.13 -8.91
N TYR A 160 -2.95 12.42 -8.63
CA TYR A 160 -1.93 13.25 -7.99
C TYR A 160 -1.83 13.01 -6.47
N TYR A 161 -0.65 12.66 -5.95
CA TYR A 161 -0.44 12.47 -4.50
C TYR A 161 0.15 13.71 -3.80
N GLY A 162 0.96 14.48 -4.49
CA GLY A 162 1.77 15.54 -3.89
C GLY A 162 2.81 15.05 -2.88
N PRO A 163 3.51 15.97 -2.19
CA PRO A 163 4.54 15.64 -1.20
C PRO A 163 3.98 15.32 0.20
N HIS A 164 2.71 15.63 0.48
CA HIS A 164 2.04 15.36 1.75
C HIS A 164 0.58 14.97 1.51
N ASP A 165 -0.01 14.20 2.42
CA ASP A 165 -1.39 13.71 2.36
C ASP A 165 -2.50 14.79 2.38
N HIS A 166 -2.16 16.08 2.42
CA HIS A 166 -3.15 17.16 2.32
C HIS A 166 -3.19 17.80 0.92
N TYR A 167 -2.18 17.54 0.08
CA TYR A 167 -2.10 18.15 -1.25
C TYR A 167 -3.19 17.74 -2.23
N PRO A 168 -3.72 16.50 -2.22
CA PRO A 168 -4.75 16.11 -3.18
C PRO A 168 -6.04 16.94 -3.09
N THR A 169 -6.47 17.30 -1.88
CA THR A 169 -7.81 17.86 -1.65
C THR A 169 -7.91 18.91 -0.54
N ALA A 170 -6.90 19.06 0.30
CA ALA A 170 -7.02 19.79 1.56
C ALA A 170 -6.24 21.13 1.55
N GLY A 171 -5.69 21.51 2.71
CA GLY A 171 -5.31 22.89 2.99
C GLY A 171 -4.31 23.56 2.04
N PRO A 172 -3.27 22.88 1.53
CA PRO A 172 -2.39 23.45 0.50
C PRO A 172 -3.14 23.81 -0.79
N LEU A 173 -4.09 22.97 -1.21
CA LEU A 173 -4.88 23.20 -2.41
C LEU A 173 -5.89 24.32 -2.18
N LEU A 174 -6.51 24.38 -1.00
CA LEU A 174 -7.40 25.47 -0.61
C LEU A 174 -6.68 26.81 -0.59
N GLY A 175 -5.52 26.88 0.06
CA GLY A 175 -4.68 28.07 0.07
C GLY A 175 -4.34 28.59 -1.31
N ARG A 176 -3.91 27.68 -2.20
CA ARG A 176 -3.62 28.01 -3.61
C ARG A 176 -4.85 28.49 -4.37
N SER A 177 -6.01 27.89 -4.11
CA SER A 177 -7.26 28.25 -4.78
C SER A 177 -7.75 29.63 -4.35
N ILE A 178 -7.62 29.97 -3.06
CA ILE A 178 -7.89 31.32 -2.55
C ILE A 178 -6.95 32.33 -3.20
N ALA A 179 -5.64 32.06 -3.19
CA ALA A 179 -4.66 32.94 -3.82
C ALA A 179 -4.92 33.12 -5.33
N ALA A 180 -5.30 32.06 -6.04
CA ALA A 180 -5.64 32.12 -7.46
C ALA A 180 -6.89 32.99 -7.72
N ALA A 181 -7.94 32.86 -6.91
CA ALA A 181 -9.13 33.71 -7.02
C ALA A 181 -8.81 35.18 -6.75
N MET A 182 -7.94 35.48 -5.76
CA MET A 182 -7.51 36.85 -5.47
C MET A 182 -6.79 37.49 -6.65
N LEU A 183 -5.96 36.74 -7.38
CA LEU A 183 -5.26 37.23 -8.57
C LEU A 183 -6.20 37.58 -9.74
N GLU A 184 -7.41 37.03 -9.77
CA GLU A 184 -8.44 37.39 -10.76
C GLU A 184 -9.15 38.71 -10.41
N GLN A 185 -8.99 39.23 -9.18
CA GLN A 185 -9.63 40.46 -8.71
C GLN A 185 -8.73 41.70 -8.87
N PRO A 186 -9.30 42.92 -8.93
CA PRO A 186 -8.50 44.14 -8.93
C PRO A 186 -7.67 44.27 -7.65
N PRO A 187 -6.43 44.80 -7.71
CA PRO A 187 -5.61 45.01 -6.52
C PRO A 187 -6.34 45.82 -5.43
N GLY A 188 -6.28 45.35 -4.18
CA GLY A 188 -6.90 46.02 -3.02
C GLY A 188 -8.38 45.70 -2.80
N THR A 189 -8.90 44.65 -3.44
CA THR A 189 -10.29 44.16 -3.26
C THR A 189 -10.39 42.93 -2.34
N ASP A 190 -9.35 42.68 -1.54
CA ASP A 190 -9.25 41.53 -0.64
C ASP A 190 -10.42 41.50 0.33
N ASP A 191 -11.33 40.55 0.14
CA ASP A 191 -12.54 40.37 0.94
C ASP A 191 -12.54 39.02 1.67
N GLN A 192 -11.36 38.52 2.01
CA GLN A 192 -11.14 37.34 2.84
C GLN A 192 -10.81 37.70 4.30
N TYR A 193 -11.62 37.20 5.24
CA TYR A 193 -11.41 37.32 6.69
C TYR A 193 -10.61 36.12 7.21
N ILE A 194 -9.28 36.22 7.16
CA ILE A 194 -8.37 35.09 7.41
C ILE A 194 -7.74 35.18 8.80
N GLY A 195 -8.18 34.30 9.69
CA GLY A 195 -7.56 34.08 11.00
C GLY A 195 -6.36 33.13 10.93
N GLU A 196 -5.90 32.68 12.09
CA GLU A 196 -4.80 31.73 12.22
C GLU A 196 -5.14 30.59 13.18
N ILE A 197 -4.56 29.43 12.90
CA ILE A 197 -4.54 28.30 13.81
C ILE A 197 -3.38 28.47 14.80
N ARG A 198 -3.67 28.29 16.10
CA ARG A 198 -2.67 28.28 17.16
C ARG A 198 -2.61 26.96 17.88
N TYR A 199 -1.40 26.43 18.02
CA TYR A 199 -1.10 25.27 18.84
C TYR A 199 -0.85 25.72 20.28
N ILE A 200 -1.72 25.31 21.21
CA ILE A 200 -1.60 25.67 22.63
C ILE A 200 -0.65 24.73 23.36
N THR A 201 -0.58 23.47 22.94
CA THR A 201 0.31 22.45 23.50
C THR A 201 1.18 21.82 22.42
N PRO A 202 2.05 22.60 21.73
CA PRO A 202 2.82 22.09 20.58
C PRO A 202 3.81 20.98 20.96
N GLU A 203 4.30 21.00 22.21
CA GLU A 203 5.23 20.00 22.77
C GLU A 203 4.55 18.68 23.16
N CYS A 204 3.21 18.65 23.20
CA CYS A 204 2.47 17.45 23.52
C CYS A 204 2.17 16.65 22.25
N GLU A 205 2.24 15.33 22.36
CA GLU A 205 1.74 14.41 21.32
C GLU A 205 0.28 14.75 20.96
N LEU A 206 -0.49 15.19 21.96
CA LEU A 206 -1.83 15.76 21.81
C LEU A 206 -1.75 17.26 21.60
N GLN A 207 -1.81 17.67 20.34
CA GLN A 207 -1.84 19.08 19.98
C GLN A 207 -3.26 19.64 20.18
N ASN A 208 -3.44 20.45 21.23
CA ASN A 208 -4.65 21.25 21.41
C ASN A 208 -4.57 22.45 20.46
N VAL A 209 -5.55 22.58 19.58
CA VAL A 209 -5.55 23.57 18.51
C VAL A 209 -6.72 24.53 18.69
N THR A 210 -6.47 25.83 18.54
CA THR A 210 -7.51 26.86 18.54
C THR A 210 -7.52 27.69 17.27
N PHE A 211 -8.72 28.17 16.95
CA PHE A 211 -9.02 29.01 15.80
C PHE A 211 -9.11 30.46 16.30
N VAL A 212 -8.18 31.31 15.87
CA VAL A 212 -8.09 32.71 16.32
C VAL A 212 -8.41 33.62 15.14
N SER A 213 -9.51 34.36 15.21
CA SER A 213 -9.89 35.30 14.14
C SER A 213 -9.03 36.56 14.15
N PRO A 214 -9.02 37.36 13.05
CA PRO A 214 -8.26 38.60 12.96
C PRO A 214 -8.50 39.61 14.09
N ASP A 215 -9.71 39.65 14.65
CA ASP A 215 -10.08 40.47 15.82
C ASP A 215 -9.57 39.89 17.15
N ARG A 216 -8.83 38.77 17.12
CA ARG A 216 -8.26 38.02 18.24
C ARG A 216 -9.27 37.25 19.08
N THR A 217 -10.47 37.01 18.55
CA THR A 217 -11.47 36.14 19.19
C THR A 217 -11.08 34.67 19.04
N LEU A 218 -11.22 33.90 20.12
CA LEU A 218 -11.11 32.44 20.07
C LEU A 218 -12.42 31.87 19.55
N VAL A 219 -12.48 31.51 18.27
CA VAL A 219 -13.72 31.08 17.62
C VAL A 219 -14.05 29.62 17.97
N ALA A 220 -13.05 28.74 17.90
CA ALA A 220 -13.25 27.31 18.09
C ALA A 220 -11.99 26.62 18.62
N ALA A 221 -12.15 25.35 19.02
CA ALA A 221 -11.06 24.45 19.37
C ALA A 221 -11.24 23.08 18.72
N ARG A 222 -10.12 22.39 18.50
CA ARG A 222 -10.04 21.01 18.03
C ARG A 222 -8.99 20.27 18.84
N ASN A 223 -9.41 19.17 19.46
CA ASN A 223 -8.52 18.26 20.19
C ASN A 223 -8.63 16.90 19.51
N LYS A 224 -7.67 16.55 18.65
CA LYS A 224 -7.57 15.21 18.06
C LYS A 224 -6.37 14.49 18.66
N LEU A 225 -6.51 13.22 19.05
CA LEU A 225 -5.37 12.45 19.56
C LEU A 225 -4.52 11.85 18.43
N ARG A 226 -5.12 11.55 17.28
CA ARG A 226 -4.43 10.91 16.15
C ARG A 226 -4.81 11.52 14.81
N ALA A 227 -3.82 11.73 13.95
CA ALA A 227 -4.05 12.18 12.58
C ALA A 227 -4.82 11.12 11.78
N GLY A 228 -5.84 11.57 11.05
CA GLY A 228 -6.67 10.70 10.20
C GLY A 228 -7.57 9.70 10.94
N ASP A 229 -7.61 9.73 12.27
CA ASP A 229 -8.48 8.86 13.07
C ASP A 229 -9.58 9.69 13.75
N ILE A 230 -10.78 9.12 13.81
CA ILE A 230 -11.94 9.68 14.51
C ILE A 230 -12.60 8.66 15.44
N ALA A 231 -12.00 7.48 15.63
CA ALA A 231 -12.51 6.43 16.51
C ALA A 231 -12.62 6.91 17.97
N GLU A 232 -11.74 7.81 18.40
CA GLU A 232 -11.78 8.46 19.71
C GLU A 232 -13.05 9.28 19.97
N LEU A 233 -13.71 9.75 18.90
CA LEU A 233 -14.99 10.45 18.98
C LEU A 233 -16.18 9.48 19.05
N GLY A 234 -15.92 8.18 19.17
CA GLY A 234 -16.92 7.11 19.20
C GLY A 234 -17.44 6.71 17.81
N VAL A 235 -16.75 7.10 16.74
CA VAL A 235 -17.15 6.76 15.36
C VAL A 235 -16.57 5.41 14.97
N THR A 236 -17.41 4.54 14.43
CA THR A 236 -17.00 3.25 13.85
C THR A 236 -17.21 3.28 12.33
N GLY A 237 -16.45 2.46 11.59
CA GLY A 237 -16.51 2.41 10.13
C GLY A 237 -15.87 3.62 9.43
N ALA A 238 -14.94 4.31 10.08
CA ALA A 238 -14.12 5.34 9.43
C ALA A 238 -12.87 4.71 8.80
N ASN A 239 -12.25 5.39 7.83
CA ASN A 239 -10.95 4.99 7.28
C ASN A 239 -9.88 6.06 7.55
N ASN A 240 -8.60 5.64 7.53
CA ASN A 240 -7.47 6.52 7.81
C ASN A 240 -6.80 6.96 6.51
N TYR A 241 -6.94 8.25 6.17
CA TYR A 241 -6.42 8.78 4.92
C TYR A 241 -4.89 8.81 4.86
N CYS A 242 -4.20 8.97 5.99
CA CYS A 242 -2.74 8.94 6.04
C CYS A 242 -2.24 7.55 5.58
N HIS A 243 -2.88 6.48 6.06
CA HIS A 243 -2.52 5.12 5.69
C HIS A 243 -2.82 4.84 4.21
N ILE A 244 -3.99 5.24 3.72
CA ILE A 244 -4.40 5.08 2.30
C ILE A 244 -3.45 5.84 1.36
N TRP A 245 -3.05 7.06 1.76
CA TRP A 245 -2.09 7.89 1.01
C TRP A 245 -0.69 7.28 1.00
N ARG A 246 -0.17 6.81 2.15
CA ARG A 246 1.13 6.12 2.22
C ARG A 246 1.12 4.78 1.46
N ALA A 247 -0.01 4.10 1.43
CA ALA A 247 -0.22 2.89 0.65
C ALA A 247 -0.39 3.15 -0.86
N LYS A 248 -0.48 4.41 -1.31
CA LYS A 248 -0.69 4.74 -2.73
C LYS A 248 -1.96 4.12 -3.31
N THR A 249 -3.07 4.24 -2.57
CA THR A 249 -4.40 3.72 -2.96
C THR A 249 -5.54 4.77 -2.88
N VAL A 250 -5.20 6.07 -2.89
CA VAL A 250 -6.15 7.18 -2.80
C VAL A 250 -7.22 7.14 -3.90
N TYR A 251 -6.89 6.63 -5.08
CA TYR A 251 -7.73 6.65 -6.27
C TYR A 251 -8.16 5.23 -6.69
N GLY A 252 -8.22 4.30 -5.74
CA GLY A 252 -8.63 2.91 -5.97
C GLY A 252 -7.60 2.08 -6.75
N GLU A 253 -6.32 2.45 -6.70
CA GLU A 253 -5.24 1.68 -7.31
C GLU A 253 -5.19 0.25 -6.76
N LYS A 254 -5.01 -0.73 -7.65
CA LYS A 254 -4.77 -2.13 -7.26
C LYS A 254 -3.30 -2.42 -6.96
N GLN A 255 -2.41 -1.53 -7.40
CA GLN A 255 -0.97 -1.62 -7.24
C GLN A 255 -0.51 -0.48 -6.33
N HIS A 256 0.40 -0.79 -5.43
CA HIS A 256 1.06 0.19 -4.58
C HIS A 256 2.36 0.63 -5.26
N ILE A 257 2.41 1.86 -5.77
CA ILE A 257 3.54 2.34 -6.59
C ILE A 257 4.24 3.49 -5.87
N TRP A 258 5.46 3.24 -5.38
CA TRP A 258 6.33 4.28 -4.85
C TRP A 258 7.42 4.61 -5.86
N LYS A 259 7.34 5.80 -6.44
CA LYS A 259 8.46 6.34 -7.22
C LYS A 259 9.61 6.65 -6.28
N ALA A 260 10.83 6.38 -6.70
CA ALA A 260 12.03 6.71 -5.92
C ALA A 260 12.29 8.23 -5.84
N THR A 261 11.45 9.07 -6.44
CA THR A 261 11.40 10.51 -6.18
C THR A 261 10.54 10.87 -4.96
N ASP A 262 9.74 9.92 -4.44
CA ASP A 262 8.92 10.11 -3.23
C ASP A 262 9.79 10.19 -1.98
N ARG A 263 9.62 11.27 -1.20
CA ARG A 263 10.36 11.54 0.03
C ARG A 263 10.17 10.48 1.12
N HIS A 264 9.11 9.67 1.03
CA HIS A 264 8.85 8.57 1.97
C HIS A 264 9.80 7.38 1.76
N LEU A 265 10.38 7.22 0.57
CA LEU A 265 11.53 6.34 0.39
C LEU A 265 12.80 7.09 0.80
N VAL A 266 13.06 7.20 2.10
CA VAL A 266 14.13 8.03 2.67
C VAL A 266 15.49 7.54 2.20
N VAL A 267 16.30 8.44 1.63
CA VAL A 267 17.71 8.18 1.29
C VAL A 267 18.53 8.23 2.58
N ASP A 268 19.46 7.30 2.74
CA ASP A 268 20.17 7.10 4.01
C ASP A 268 21.70 7.30 3.90
N GLU A 269 22.51 6.26 4.13
CA GLU A 269 23.98 6.35 4.17
C GLU A 269 24.58 6.70 2.81
N VAL A 270 24.01 6.16 1.72
CA VAL A 270 24.52 6.33 0.35
C VAL A 270 23.41 6.61 -0.66
N GLY A 271 23.80 7.23 -1.76
CA GLY A 271 22.91 7.58 -2.87
C GLY A 271 22.43 9.03 -2.80
N GLU A 272 21.86 9.49 -3.90
CA GLU A 272 21.40 10.87 -4.06
C GLU A 272 20.04 10.86 -4.75
N ARG A 273 19.08 11.62 -4.21
CA ARG A 273 17.78 11.77 -4.88
C ARG A 273 17.89 12.75 -6.04
N THR A 274 17.49 12.28 -7.21
CA THR A 274 17.44 13.05 -8.46
C THR A 274 16.00 13.13 -8.97
N ALA A 275 15.78 13.84 -10.09
CA ALA A 275 14.48 13.86 -10.77
C ALA A 275 14.06 12.50 -11.37
N ARG A 276 15.01 11.56 -11.54
CA ARG A 276 14.74 10.22 -12.09
C ARG A 276 14.52 9.15 -11.01
N GLY A 277 15.03 9.38 -9.80
CA GLY A 277 14.99 8.40 -8.71
C GLY A 277 16.15 8.56 -7.74
N ILE A 278 16.53 7.49 -7.04
CA ILE A 278 17.69 7.48 -6.13
C ILE A 278 18.90 6.96 -6.91
N TYR A 279 19.82 7.86 -7.27
CA TYR A 279 21.06 7.54 -7.94
C TYR A 279 22.07 6.95 -6.95
N ILE A 280 22.70 5.84 -7.32
CA ILE A 280 23.68 5.13 -6.52
C ILE A 280 25.00 5.12 -7.30
N PRO A 281 26.03 5.87 -6.84
CA PRO A 281 27.30 5.94 -7.55
C PRO A 281 28.11 4.65 -7.41
N LYS A 282 28.92 4.33 -8.44
CA LYS A 282 29.84 3.19 -8.40
C LYS A 282 30.79 3.30 -7.20
N GLY A 283 30.97 2.21 -6.48
CA GLY A 283 31.80 2.18 -5.26
C GLY A 283 31.03 2.49 -3.97
N ALA A 284 29.75 2.88 -4.04
CA ALA A 284 28.94 3.14 -2.86
C ALA A 284 28.74 1.88 -2.01
N GLN A 285 28.95 2.00 -0.70
CA GLN A 285 28.76 0.94 0.30
C GLN A 285 27.92 1.49 1.44
N GLY A 286 26.77 0.87 1.72
CA GLY A 286 25.87 1.34 2.76
C GLY A 286 24.40 1.09 2.45
N ARG A 287 23.52 1.45 3.38
CA ARG A 287 22.08 1.48 3.17
C ARG A 287 21.73 2.64 2.22
N VAL A 288 21.09 2.32 1.11
CA VAL A 288 20.64 3.28 0.11
C VAL A 288 19.39 4.01 0.59
N MET A 289 18.40 3.22 1.04
CA MET A 289 17.10 3.74 1.39
C MET A 289 16.39 2.90 2.45
N TYR A 290 15.46 3.52 3.17
CA TYR A 290 14.42 2.88 3.99
C TYR A 290 13.05 3.57 3.81
N GLY A 291 11.96 2.97 4.32
CA GLY A 291 10.58 3.44 4.11
C GLY A 291 9.83 2.57 3.08
N PRO A 292 8.55 2.82 2.76
CA PRO A 292 7.82 4.08 2.93
C PRO A 292 7.01 4.22 4.22
N PHE A 293 7.17 3.30 5.19
CA PHE A 293 6.38 3.25 6.43
C PHE A 293 4.88 3.14 6.15
N THR A 294 4.55 2.16 5.31
CA THR A 294 3.19 1.97 4.82
C THR A 294 2.46 0.88 5.60
N GLN A 295 1.14 0.80 5.43
CA GLN A 295 0.34 -0.30 5.95
C GLN A 295 -0.31 -1.03 4.78
N LEU A 296 -0.05 -2.33 4.70
CA LEU A 296 -0.69 -3.22 3.73
C LEU A 296 -1.61 -4.18 4.49
N PRO A 297 -2.79 -4.52 3.95
CA PRO A 297 -3.61 -5.56 4.55
C PRO A 297 -2.88 -6.91 4.58
N PRO A 298 -3.15 -7.79 5.54
CA PRO A 298 -2.45 -9.08 5.64
C PRO A 298 -2.57 -9.93 4.38
N GLY A 299 -1.56 -10.74 4.13
CA GLY A 299 -1.51 -11.70 3.03
C GLY A 299 -0.25 -11.58 2.17
N ASN A 300 -0.29 -12.21 1.01
CA ASN A 300 0.87 -12.35 0.14
C ASN A 300 0.97 -11.23 -0.89
N TYR A 301 2.20 -10.86 -1.19
CA TYR A 301 2.56 -9.76 -2.08
C TYR A 301 3.74 -10.13 -2.97
N VAL A 302 3.75 -9.55 -4.17
CA VAL A 302 4.92 -9.49 -5.04
C VAL A 302 5.40 -8.05 -5.10
N MET A 303 6.71 -7.86 -4.99
CA MET A 303 7.40 -6.58 -5.12
C MET A 303 8.33 -6.63 -6.33
N ASP A 304 8.14 -5.68 -7.24
CA ASP A 304 9.05 -5.38 -8.34
C ASP A 304 9.87 -4.14 -7.99
N ILE A 305 11.20 -4.27 -8.06
CA ILE A 305 12.17 -3.20 -7.78
C ILE A 305 12.76 -2.81 -9.12
N ASN A 306 12.47 -1.59 -9.57
CA ASN A 306 12.83 -1.15 -10.91
C ASN A 306 14.01 -0.20 -10.88
N PHE A 307 14.99 -0.47 -11.74
CA PHE A 307 16.21 0.30 -11.88
C PHE A 307 16.35 0.85 -13.30
N SER A 308 17.21 1.85 -13.47
CA SER A 308 17.52 2.42 -14.78
C SER A 308 18.25 1.42 -15.70
N GLU A 309 18.14 1.61 -17.02
CA GLU A 309 18.74 0.73 -18.04
C GLU A 309 20.28 0.61 -17.95
N ASP A 310 20.95 1.62 -17.39
CA ASP A 310 22.40 1.63 -17.19
C ASP A 310 22.83 0.94 -15.89
N THR A 311 21.89 0.37 -15.12
CA THR A 311 22.17 -0.28 -13.84
C THR A 311 23.10 -1.47 -13.99
N ARG A 312 24.09 -1.57 -13.10
CA ARG A 312 25.07 -2.66 -12.99
C ARG A 312 25.26 -2.99 -11.51
N TYR A 313 25.21 -4.28 -11.16
CA TYR A 313 25.53 -4.77 -9.82
C TYR A 313 26.05 -6.21 -9.90
N GLN A 314 26.88 -6.65 -8.96
CA GLN A 314 27.08 -8.10 -8.74
C GLN A 314 26.17 -8.57 -7.62
N LYS A 315 25.94 -7.75 -6.59
CA LYS A 315 24.97 -8.02 -5.53
C LYS A 315 24.43 -6.78 -4.84
N PHE A 316 23.25 -6.94 -4.27
CA PHE A 316 22.68 -6.02 -3.29
C PHE A 316 21.74 -6.78 -2.36
N TYR A 317 21.41 -6.16 -1.23
CA TYR A 317 20.54 -6.75 -0.21
C TYR A 317 19.25 -5.93 -0.10
N LEU A 318 18.14 -6.63 0.04
CA LEU A 318 16.84 -6.07 0.35
C LEU A 318 16.24 -6.80 1.54
N ASP A 319 15.70 -6.04 2.49
CA ASP A 319 14.80 -6.60 3.49
C ASP A 319 13.53 -5.76 3.64
N ILE A 320 12.49 -6.41 4.14
CA ILE A 320 11.17 -5.83 4.43
C ILE A 320 10.96 -6.01 5.92
N ALA A 321 10.76 -4.91 6.62
CA ALA A 321 10.58 -4.88 8.06
C ALA A 321 9.29 -4.16 8.47
N SER A 322 8.88 -4.38 9.70
CA SER A 322 7.69 -3.78 10.32
C SER A 322 8.01 -3.29 11.73
N ASP A 323 7.20 -2.39 12.28
CA ASP A 323 7.23 -2.00 13.71
C ASP A 323 8.63 -1.61 14.23
N GLY A 324 9.35 -0.76 13.50
CA GLY A 324 10.67 -0.27 13.94
C GLY A 324 11.82 -1.26 13.69
N GLY A 325 11.69 -2.11 12.67
CA GLY A 325 12.80 -2.88 12.12
C GLY A 325 12.73 -4.39 12.34
N ASN A 326 11.58 -4.91 12.78
CA ASN A 326 11.31 -6.34 12.82
C ASN A 326 11.26 -6.92 11.40
N VAL A 327 12.32 -7.61 10.99
CA VAL A 327 12.46 -8.17 9.63
C VAL A 327 11.43 -9.26 9.41
N LEU A 328 10.53 -9.03 8.45
CA LEU A 328 9.53 -9.99 7.99
C LEU A 328 10.07 -10.86 6.85
N PHE A 329 10.94 -10.28 6.02
CA PHE A 329 11.48 -10.92 4.82
C PHE A 329 12.83 -10.31 4.45
N ASP A 330 13.75 -11.13 3.96
CA ASP A 330 14.99 -10.63 3.39
C ASP A 330 15.52 -11.47 2.22
N VAL A 331 16.35 -10.84 1.37
CA VAL A 331 16.97 -11.47 0.22
C VAL A 331 18.28 -10.76 -0.16
N GLU A 332 19.29 -11.55 -0.53
CA GLU A 332 20.45 -11.07 -1.29
C GLU A 332 20.22 -11.40 -2.76
N PHE A 333 20.27 -10.39 -3.61
CA PHE A 333 20.35 -10.57 -5.06
C PHE A 333 21.81 -10.66 -5.43
N ALA A 334 22.17 -11.71 -6.16
CA ALA A 334 23.53 -11.90 -6.65
C ALA A 334 23.48 -12.40 -8.10
N LEU A 335 24.26 -11.76 -8.97
CA LEU A 335 24.42 -12.16 -10.37
C LEU A 335 25.68 -13.02 -10.54
N PRO A 336 25.68 -13.94 -11.53
CA PRO A 336 26.88 -14.65 -11.91
C PRO A 336 28.00 -13.71 -12.33
N ALA A 337 29.26 -14.11 -12.11
CA ALA A 337 30.41 -13.33 -12.51
C ALA A 337 30.38 -13.04 -14.03
N GLY A 338 30.42 -11.76 -14.40
CA GLY A 338 30.41 -11.31 -15.80
C GLY A 338 29.02 -11.06 -16.39
N ALA A 339 27.94 -11.30 -15.64
CA ALA A 339 26.58 -10.93 -16.06
C ALA A 339 26.38 -9.40 -16.02
N GLU A 340 25.58 -8.86 -16.94
CA GLU A 340 25.11 -7.48 -16.86
C GLU A 340 24.03 -7.32 -15.78
N GLY A 341 23.91 -6.11 -15.23
CA GLY A 341 22.85 -5.79 -14.26
C GLY A 341 21.46 -5.92 -14.88
N ARG A 342 20.47 -6.32 -14.08
CA ARG A 342 19.06 -6.32 -14.49
C ARG A 342 18.42 -4.96 -14.23
N HIS A 343 17.40 -4.64 -15.02
CA HIS A 343 16.62 -3.40 -14.88
C HIS A 343 15.42 -3.57 -13.94
N SER A 344 15.14 -4.80 -13.52
CA SER A 344 14.13 -5.09 -12.52
C SER A 344 14.49 -6.37 -11.76
N GLU A 345 14.10 -6.42 -10.49
CA GLU A 345 14.19 -7.60 -9.64
C GLU A 345 12.86 -7.83 -8.91
N ARG A 346 12.49 -9.10 -8.75
CA ARG A 346 11.18 -9.50 -8.20
C ARG A 346 11.32 -10.34 -6.94
N VAL A 347 10.51 -10.03 -5.93
CA VAL A 347 10.42 -10.82 -4.69
C VAL A 347 8.99 -11.07 -4.27
N TYR A 348 8.76 -12.19 -3.61
CA TYR A 348 7.48 -12.55 -3.02
C TYR A 348 7.60 -12.55 -1.50
N PHE A 349 6.71 -11.86 -0.81
CA PHE A 349 6.72 -11.75 0.65
C PHE A 349 5.31 -11.79 1.23
N THR A 350 5.22 -11.99 2.54
CA THR A 350 3.95 -12.06 3.27
C THR A 350 3.91 -10.99 4.34
N VAL A 351 2.79 -10.29 4.42
CA VAL A 351 2.48 -9.33 5.48
C VAL A 351 1.62 -10.06 6.51
N PRO A 352 2.10 -10.25 7.76
CA PRO A 352 1.32 -10.90 8.80
C PRO A 352 0.21 -9.98 9.33
N GLU A 353 -0.75 -10.57 10.04
CA GLU A 353 -1.77 -9.80 10.74
C GLU A 353 -1.14 -8.86 11.78
N GLY A 354 -1.63 -7.61 11.82
CA GLY A 354 -1.18 -6.60 12.76
C GLY A 354 0.12 -5.87 12.39
N ALA A 355 0.79 -6.23 11.28
CA ALA A 355 1.97 -5.50 10.81
C ALA A 355 1.67 -4.03 10.52
N LYS A 356 2.52 -3.13 11.02
CA LYS A 356 2.45 -1.68 10.78
C LYS A 356 3.79 -1.12 10.34
N ASP A 357 3.73 0.09 9.78
CA ASP A 357 4.91 0.86 9.37
C ASP A 357 5.91 0.03 8.56
N LEU A 358 5.39 -0.70 7.56
CA LEU A 358 6.20 -1.52 6.66
C LEU A 358 7.23 -0.64 5.96
N GLU A 359 8.48 -1.03 6.11
CA GLU A 359 9.63 -0.41 5.47
C GLU A 359 10.36 -1.43 4.59
N PHE A 360 10.75 -0.98 3.42
CA PHE A 360 11.65 -1.68 2.50
C PHE A 360 13.03 -1.09 2.72
N ARG A 361 14.08 -1.90 2.77
CA ARG A 361 15.42 -1.43 3.07
C ARG A 361 16.40 -2.03 2.08
N MET A 362 17.09 -1.17 1.34
CA MET A 362 18.06 -1.59 0.32
C MET A 362 19.48 -1.24 0.76
N ARG A 363 20.41 -2.19 0.66
CA ARG A 363 21.84 -2.01 0.97
C ARG A 363 22.71 -2.50 -0.18
N VAL A 364 23.79 -1.76 -0.48
CA VAL A 364 24.74 -2.05 -1.57
C VAL A 364 26.17 -2.24 -1.04
N PHE A 365 27.02 -2.89 -1.83
CA PHE A 365 28.34 -3.40 -1.39
C PHE A 365 29.54 -2.93 -2.25
N GLY A 366 29.40 -1.81 -2.97
CA GLY A 366 30.48 -1.16 -3.73
C GLY A 366 30.51 -1.51 -5.21
N ASP A 367 29.79 -2.55 -5.59
CA ASP A 367 29.69 -3.12 -6.93
C ASP A 367 28.39 -2.71 -7.64
N PHE A 368 27.51 -1.98 -6.96
CA PHE A 368 26.31 -1.39 -7.54
C PHE A 368 26.60 -0.01 -8.16
N SER A 369 26.03 0.26 -9.33
CA SER A 369 25.88 1.59 -9.90
C SER A 369 24.62 1.66 -10.74
N GLY A 370 23.82 2.71 -10.60
CA GLY A 370 22.57 2.87 -11.34
C GLY A 370 21.59 3.74 -10.58
N THR A 371 20.33 3.78 -11.04
CA THR A 371 19.28 4.54 -10.37
C THR A 371 18.14 3.62 -9.97
N LEU A 372 17.76 3.61 -8.69
CA LEU A 372 16.47 3.05 -8.26
C LEU A 372 15.37 4.01 -8.71
N GLU A 373 14.43 3.54 -9.52
CA GLU A 373 13.38 4.36 -10.13
C GLU A 373 12.04 4.20 -9.43
N SER A 374 11.68 2.97 -9.06
CA SER A 374 10.42 2.70 -8.36
C SER A 374 10.40 1.36 -7.64
N ILE A 375 9.51 1.26 -6.66
CA ILE A 375 9.10 0.00 -6.03
C ILE A 375 7.59 -0.15 -6.28
N VAL A 376 7.21 -1.28 -6.86
CA VAL A 376 5.81 -1.63 -7.14
C VAL A 376 5.45 -2.86 -6.33
N VAL A 377 4.40 -2.77 -5.52
CA VAL A 377 3.89 -3.91 -4.73
C VAL A 377 2.46 -4.22 -5.16
N THR A 378 2.18 -5.49 -5.40
CA THR A 378 0.86 -5.97 -5.83
C THR A 378 0.50 -7.27 -5.13
N ARG A 379 -0.79 -7.59 -5.06
CA ARG A 379 -1.23 -8.93 -4.64
C ARG A 379 -1.06 -9.88 -5.84
N PRO A 380 -0.29 -10.98 -5.69
CA PRO A 380 -0.06 -11.91 -6.79
C PRO A 380 -1.34 -12.71 -7.05
N GLU A 381 -1.77 -12.75 -8.31
CA GLU A 381 -2.74 -13.74 -8.80
C GLU A 381 -2.06 -15.10 -9.04
N GLU A 382 -0.75 -15.07 -9.31
CA GLU A 382 0.14 -16.20 -9.57
C GLU A 382 1.56 -15.85 -9.07
N TYR A 383 2.29 -16.86 -8.63
CA TYR A 383 3.72 -16.77 -8.34
C TYR A 383 4.48 -17.43 -9.49
N GLU A 384 5.52 -16.77 -9.98
CA GLU A 384 6.38 -17.25 -11.05
C GLU A 384 7.84 -17.12 -10.60
N TRP A 385 8.60 -18.20 -10.74
CA TRP A 385 10.03 -18.21 -10.51
C TRP A 385 10.74 -18.81 -11.71
N GLU A 386 11.66 -18.04 -12.30
CA GLU A 386 12.59 -18.56 -13.30
C GLU A 386 13.57 -19.55 -12.67
N ALA A 387 14.05 -20.52 -13.47
CA ALA A 387 15.06 -21.50 -13.06
C ALA A 387 16.34 -20.88 -12.46
N HIS A 388 16.67 -19.64 -12.84
CA HIS A 388 17.81 -18.87 -12.34
C HIS A 388 17.53 -18.15 -11.02
N ASN A 389 16.33 -18.29 -10.44
CA ASN A 389 15.98 -17.62 -9.20
C ASN A 389 16.89 -18.12 -8.06
N SER A 390 17.52 -17.19 -7.33
CA SER A 390 18.47 -17.52 -6.27
C SER A 390 17.88 -18.30 -5.10
N ARG A 391 16.55 -18.40 -5.01
CA ARG A 391 15.85 -19.20 -3.99
C ARG A 391 15.60 -20.64 -4.41
N ILE A 392 15.86 -21.00 -5.66
CA ILE A 392 15.89 -22.39 -6.10
C ILE A 392 17.27 -22.93 -5.76
N VAL A 393 17.31 -23.94 -4.90
CA VAL A 393 18.55 -24.61 -4.53
C VAL A 393 18.70 -25.85 -5.40
N LEU A 394 19.81 -25.91 -6.14
CA LEU A 394 20.17 -27.09 -6.92
C LEU A 394 20.73 -28.16 -6.01
N ASP A 395 20.49 -29.41 -6.40
CA ASP A 395 21.06 -30.58 -5.74
C ASP A 395 21.75 -31.49 -6.77
N GLU A 396 22.18 -32.67 -6.34
CA GLU A 396 23.06 -33.59 -7.06
C GLU A 396 22.75 -33.81 -8.55
N ALA A 397 21.46 -33.88 -8.95
CA ALA A 397 21.06 -34.21 -10.31
C ALA A 397 20.84 -32.98 -11.23
N GLY A 398 20.87 -31.76 -10.69
CA GLY A 398 20.59 -30.52 -11.41
C GLY A 398 21.83 -29.70 -11.75
N THR A 399 21.95 -29.22 -12.99
CA THR A 399 22.97 -28.25 -13.38
C THR A 399 22.32 -27.00 -13.94
N LEU A 400 22.59 -25.83 -13.37
CA LEU A 400 22.13 -24.55 -13.91
C LEU A 400 22.99 -24.13 -15.11
N THR A 401 22.34 -23.86 -16.23
CA THR A 401 22.91 -23.32 -17.47
C THR A 401 22.16 -22.03 -17.85
N PRO A 402 22.65 -21.21 -18.80
CA PRO A 402 21.93 -20.01 -19.27
C PRO A 402 20.50 -20.29 -19.75
N GLU A 403 20.21 -21.53 -20.16
CA GLU A 403 18.90 -21.95 -20.63
C GLU A 403 17.96 -22.40 -19.49
N GLY A 404 18.46 -22.66 -18.28
CA GLY A 404 17.67 -23.12 -17.13
C GLY A 404 18.35 -24.26 -16.35
N ILE A 405 17.57 -25.05 -15.62
CA ILE A 405 18.11 -26.20 -14.88
C ILE A 405 18.07 -27.43 -15.78
N VAL A 406 19.24 -27.82 -16.27
CA VAL A 406 19.45 -28.99 -17.11
C VAL A 406 19.68 -30.22 -16.23
N ILE A 407 19.01 -31.32 -16.56
CA ILE A 407 19.22 -32.62 -15.95
C ILE A 407 19.89 -33.51 -16.99
N ARG A 408 21.07 -34.05 -16.69
CA ARG A 408 21.85 -34.85 -17.64
C ARG A 408 21.31 -36.28 -17.74
N GLN A 409 21.44 -36.86 -18.92
CA GLN A 409 21.01 -38.23 -19.17
C GLN A 409 21.71 -39.23 -18.23
N GLY A 410 20.92 -39.99 -17.48
CA GLY A 410 21.41 -41.03 -16.57
C GLY A 410 21.60 -40.58 -15.12
N GLU A 411 21.49 -39.28 -14.82
CA GLU A 411 21.49 -38.78 -13.46
C GLU A 411 20.23 -39.23 -12.71
N LYS A 412 20.40 -39.58 -11.45
CA LYS A 412 19.32 -39.92 -10.52
C LYS A 412 19.55 -39.16 -9.23
N GLY A 413 18.46 -38.70 -8.62
CA GLY A 413 18.55 -37.93 -7.39
C GLY A 413 17.63 -36.73 -7.39
N ARG A 414 17.78 -35.91 -6.35
CA ARG A 414 17.08 -34.64 -6.25
C ARG A 414 17.74 -33.65 -7.21
N VAL A 415 16.92 -32.97 -8.00
CA VAL A 415 17.36 -31.95 -8.97
C VAL A 415 17.42 -30.59 -8.28
N MET A 416 16.36 -30.25 -7.58
CA MET A 416 16.20 -28.97 -6.91
C MET A 416 15.22 -29.06 -5.76
N TYR A 417 15.32 -28.10 -4.84
CA TYR A 417 14.30 -27.78 -3.86
C TYR A 417 14.15 -26.25 -3.71
N GLY A 418 12.99 -25.81 -3.22
CA GLY A 418 12.58 -24.41 -3.26
C GLY A 418 11.91 -24.02 -4.58
N PRO A 419 11.59 -22.73 -4.79
CA PRO A 419 11.72 -21.63 -3.83
C PRO A 419 10.88 -21.83 -2.56
N PHE A 420 11.29 -21.15 -1.50
CA PHE A 420 10.56 -21.12 -0.24
C PHE A 420 9.56 -19.96 -0.24
N VAL A 421 8.29 -20.26 0.01
CA VAL A 421 7.19 -19.31 0.04
C VAL A 421 6.31 -19.52 1.28
N ASN A 422 5.73 -18.44 1.79
CA ASN A 422 4.70 -18.52 2.83
C ASN A 422 3.34 -18.43 2.15
N LEU A 423 2.42 -19.35 2.47
CA LEU A 423 1.14 -19.47 1.81
C LEU A 423 0.00 -19.44 2.82
N GLU A 424 -1.11 -18.84 2.40
CA GLU A 424 -2.36 -18.80 3.16
C GLU A 424 -3.15 -20.11 2.97
N PRO A 425 -4.19 -20.37 3.78
CA PRO A 425 -5.10 -21.50 3.55
C PRO A 425 -5.72 -21.44 2.15
N GLY A 426 -5.69 -22.56 1.43
CA GLY A 426 -6.16 -22.59 0.06
C GLY A 426 -5.86 -23.91 -0.66
N LEU A 427 -6.47 -24.08 -1.83
CA LEU A 427 -6.12 -25.13 -2.77
C LEU A 427 -5.22 -24.51 -3.84
N TYR A 428 -4.06 -25.10 -4.08
CA TYR A 428 -3.04 -24.56 -4.96
C TYR A 428 -2.75 -25.53 -6.12
N GLU A 429 -2.45 -24.97 -7.29
CA GLU A 429 -1.85 -25.67 -8.43
C GLU A 429 -0.38 -25.24 -8.54
N LEU A 430 0.53 -26.19 -8.48
CA LEU A 430 1.95 -26.01 -8.79
C LEU A 430 2.21 -26.57 -10.19
N ARG A 431 2.85 -25.79 -11.06
CA ARG A 431 3.25 -26.19 -12.42
C ARG A 431 4.75 -26.02 -12.59
N LEU A 432 5.41 -27.03 -13.14
CA LEU A 432 6.80 -26.99 -13.57
C LEU A 432 6.81 -26.93 -15.09
N GLU A 433 7.37 -25.85 -15.63
CA GLU A 433 7.50 -25.61 -17.06
C GLU A 433 8.87 -26.06 -17.54
N PHE A 434 8.88 -26.96 -18.52
CA PHE A 434 10.09 -27.49 -19.13
C PHE A 434 10.21 -27.04 -20.58
N ASP A 435 11.37 -27.26 -21.21
CA ASP A 435 11.47 -27.07 -22.66
C ASP A 435 10.61 -28.09 -23.44
N GLU A 436 10.23 -27.71 -24.66
CA GLU A 436 9.31 -28.51 -25.51
C GLU A 436 9.84 -29.92 -25.85
N ASN A 437 11.16 -30.12 -25.74
CA ASN A 437 11.82 -31.38 -26.07
C ASN A 437 12.07 -32.27 -24.84
N THR A 438 11.56 -31.87 -23.66
CA THR A 438 11.81 -32.59 -22.43
C THR A 438 11.16 -33.97 -22.45
N THR A 439 11.97 -35.00 -22.20
CA THR A 439 11.52 -36.40 -22.09
C THR A 439 12.01 -37.02 -20.80
N TYR A 440 11.17 -37.80 -20.12
CA TYR A 440 11.56 -38.52 -18.92
C TYR A 440 10.84 -39.87 -18.80
N SER A 441 11.46 -40.84 -18.12
CA SER A 441 10.83 -42.13 -17.81
C SER A 441 10.25 -42.19 -16.39
N ARG A 442 10.87 -41.49 -15.43
CA ARG A 442 10.33 -41.38 -14.06
C ARG A 442 10.83 -40.12 -13.34
N ILE A 443 9.89 -39.30 -12.87
CA ILE A 443 10.14 -38.14 -12.01
C ILE A 443 9.19 -38.15 -10.81
N GLN A 444 9.55 -37.41 -9.77
CA GLN A 444 8.65 -37.07 -8.67
C GLN A 444 8.65 -35.56 -8.47
N ILE A 445 7.46 -34.97 -8.39
CA ILE A 445 7.28 -33.58 -7.98
C ILE A 445 6.62 -33.60 -6.61
N GLY A 446 7.15 -32.85 -5.67
CA GLY A 446 6.57 -32.77 -4.34
C GLY A 446 6.57 -31.37 -3.76
N VAL A 447 5.73 -31.24 -2.72
CA VAL A 447 5.51 -30.02 -1.96
C VAL A 447 5.62 -30.38 -0.48
N SER A 448 6.44 -29.64 0.24
CA SER A 448 6.60 -29.74 1.68
C SER A 448 6.48 -28.36 2.33
N GLY A 449 6.15 -28.31 3.62
CA GLY A 449 6.00 -27.08 4.38
C GLY A 449 6.68 -27.14 5.74
N ASP A 450 6.83 -25.98 6.38
CA ASP A 450 7.64 -25.77 7.58
C ASP A 450 9.05 -26.37 7.41
N TRP A 451 9.72 -25.99 6.31
CA TRP A 451 11.12 -26.37 6.06
C TRP A 451 11.32 -27.89 6.04
N ASN A 452 10.57 -28.55 5.15
CA ASN A 452 10.56 -30.01 4.96
C ASN A 452 9.95 -30.86 6.10
N LYS A 453 9.35 -30.25 7.13
CA LYS A 453 8.77 -31.02 8.25
C LYS A 453 7.40 -31.61 7.95
N HIS A 454 6.63 -31.00 7.03
CA HIS A 454 5.29 -31.45 6.67
C HIS A 454 5.23 -31.78 5.18
N LYS A 455 4.98 -33.05 4.82
CA LYS A 455 4.75 -33.44 3.42
C LYS A 455 3.32 -33.06 3.02
N LEU A 456 3.18 -32.16 2.05
CA LEU A 456 1.88 -31.61 1.63
C LEU A 456 1.32 -32.34 0.41
N ALA A 457 2.17 -32.65 -0.57
CA ALA A 457 1.80 -33.42 -1.75
C ALA A 457 3.03 -34.07 -2.39
N LEU A 458 2.82 -35.21 -3.05
CA LEU A 458 3.82 -35.88 -3.87
C LEU A 458 3.12 -36.55 -5.04
N ARG A 459 3.62 -36.30 -6.26
CA ARG A 459 3.13 -36.91 -7.49
C ARG A 459 4.30 -37.59 -8.19
N GLU A 460 4.20 -38.90 -8.36
CA GLU A 460 5.12 -39.68 -9.18
C GLU A 460 4.56 -39.75 -10.60
N MET A 461 5.42 -39.52 -11.60
CA MET A 461 5.05 -39.54 -13.01
C MET A 461 6.07 -40.36 -13.76
N GLY A 462 5.60 -41.19 -14.70
CA GLY A 462 6.49 -41.99 -15.53
C GLY A 462 5.75 -42.62 -16.70
N SER A 463 6.50 -42.91 -17.75
CA SER A 463 6.02 -43.56 -18.96
C SER A 463 7.10 -44.48 -19.50
N ASP A 464 6.72 -45.71 -19.84
CA ASP A 464 7.60 -46.67 -20.51
C ASP A 464 7.80 -46.33 -22.00
N ARG A 465 7.03 -45.38 -22.54
CA ARG A 465 7.13 -44.87 -23.92
C ARG A 465 7.68 -43.46 -23.93
N ARG A 466 8.57 -43.15 -24.87
CA ARG A 466 9.09 -41.79 -25.05
C ARG A 466 7.95 -40.83 -25.40
N SER A 467 7.72 -39.85 -24.53
CA SER A 467 6.77 -38.76 -24.67
C SER A 467 7.45 -37.44 -24.34
N TYR A 468 6.91 -36.35 -24.86
CA TYR A 468 7.39 -34.99 -24.63
C TYR A 468 6.54 -34.28 -23.57
N HIS A 469 7.19 -33.59 -22.66
CA HIS A 469 6.59 -33.01 -21.46
C HIS A 469 7.00 -31.54 -21.32
N GLY A 470 6.22 -30.63 -21.90
CA GLY A 470 6.47 -29.19 -21.74
C GLY A 470 6.02 -28.63 -20.38
N GLU A 471 5.12 -29.33 -19.68
CA GLU A 471 4.63 -28.91 -18.38
C GLU A 471 4.20 -30.12 -17.55
N GLU A 472 4.46 -30.07 -16.23
CA GLU A 472 3.87 -30.99 -15.27
C GLU A 472 3.26 -30.26 -14.09
N LYS A 473 2.18 -30.81 -13.53
CA LYS A 473 1.43 -30.15 -12.46
C LYS A 473 1.07 -31.04 -11.28
N ILE A 474 0.92 -30.44 -10.11
CA ILE A 474 0.45 -31.10 -8.88
C ILE A 474 -0.45 -30.14 -8.10
N PHE A 475 -1.44 -30.69 -7.40
CA PHE A 475 -2.30 -29.91 -6.52
C PHE A 475 -2.03 -30.26 -5.06
N PHE A 476 -2.07 -29.25 -4.20
CA PHE A 476 -1.97 -29.41 -2.75
C PHE A 476 -2.89 -28.43 -2.03
N LYS A 477 -3.28 -28.77 -0.80
CA LYS A 477 -4.18 -27.95 0.00
C LYS A 477 -3.56 -27.61 1.34
N LEU A 478 -3.69 -26.35 1.73
CA LEU A 478 -3.36 -25.84 3.06
C LEU A 478 -4.65 -25.54 3.82
N THR A 479 -4.70 -25.98 5.08
CA THR A 479 -5.82 -25.71 6.00
C THR A 479 -5.55 -24.57 6.96
N GLU A 480 -4.28 -24.21 7.14
CA GLU A 480 -3.78 -23.14 8.00
C GLU A 480 -2.64 -22.40 7.27
N PRO A 481 -2.35 -21.13 7.62
CA PRO A 481 -1.20 -20.43 7.08
C PRO A 481 0.08 -21.23 7.33
N MET A 482 0.89 -21.42 6.29
CA MET A 482 2.10 -22.24 6.37
C MET A 482 3.31 -21.49 5.82
N GLY A 483 4.33 -21.36 6.65
CA GLY A 483 5.61 -20.79 6.26
C GLY A 483 6.59 -21.83 5.71
N GLY A 484 7.55 -21.38 4.91
CA GLY A 484 8.61 -22.23 4.38
C GLY A 484 8.07 -23.40 3.54
N VAL A 485 7.00 -23.17 2.76
CA VAL A 485 6.54 -24.10 1.73
C VAL A 485 7.59 -24.15 0.63
N GLU A 486 8.05 -25.34 0.31
CA GLU A 486 9.05 -25.60 -0.71
C GLU A 486 8.52 -26.58 -1.75
N PHE A 487 9.05 -26.47 -2.96
CA PHE A 487 8.79 -27.37 -4.07
C PHE A 487 10.05 -28.19 -4.34
N PHE A 488 9.94 -29.46 -4.71
CA PHE A 488 11.10 -30.26 -5.08
C PHE A 488 10.83 -31.12 -6.31
N LEU A 489 11.89 -31.36 -7.09
CA LEU A 489 11.90 -32.23 -8.26
C LEU A 489 12.94 -33.33 -8.04
N PHE A 490 12.52 -34.58 -8.19
CA PHE A 490 13.38 -35.76 -8.14
C PHE A 490 13.31 -36.52 -9.46
N VAL A 491 14.44 -37.10 -9.87
CA VAL A 491 14.54 -37.93 -11.09
C VAL A 491 15.01 -39.33 -10.68
N ASP A 492 14.24 -40.36 -11.04
CA ASP A 492 14.55 -41.78 -10.77
C ASP A 492 14.58 -42.62 -12.07
N GLY A 493 14.87 -41.96 -13.20
CA GLY A 493 14.87 -42.58 -14.52
C GLY A 493 15.70 -41.76 -15.51
N SER A 494 15.63 -42.13 -16.78
CA SER A 494 16.14 -41.27 -17.84
C SER A 494 15.38 -39.94 -17.83
N PHE A 495 16.11 -38.84 -17.85
CA PHE A 495 15.59 -37.50 -18.09
C PHE A 495 16.50 -36.81 -19.10
N GLU A 496 15.91 -36.10 -20.05
CA GLU A 496 16.59 -35.22 -20.99
C GLU A 496 15.70 -34.01 -21.21
N GLY A 497 16.17 -32.82 -20.82
CA GLY A 497 15.38 -31.59 -20.88
C GLY A 497 15.88 -30.51 -19.92
N THR A 498 15.19 -29.38 -19.92
CA THR A 498 15.53 -28.20 -19.11
C THR A 498 14.29 -27.69 -18.38
N LEU A 499 14.35 -27.60 -17.06
CA LEU A 499 13.34 -26.86 -16.26
C LEU A 499 13.56 -25.36 -16.47
N LYS A 500 12.52 -24.65 -16.89
CA LYS A 500 12.52 -23.22 -17.23
C LYS A 500 11.93 -22.36 -16.12
N LYS A 501 10.75 -22.73 -15.63
CA LYS A 501 9.99 -21.95 -14.64
C LYS A 501 9.21 -22.84 -13.69
N ILE A 502 8.90 -22.27 -12.53
CA ILE A 502 7.98 -22.81 -11.54
C ILE A 502 6.86 -21.80 -11.38
N HIS A 503 5.62 -22.27 -11.52
CA HIS A 503 4.41 -21.46 -11.36
C HIS A 503 3.59 -22.01 -10.20
N LEU A 504 3.07 -21.13 -9.35
CA LEU A 504 2.14 -21.49 -8.29
C LEU A 504 0.92 -20.58 -8.37
N GLN A 505 -0.27 -21.17 -8.37
CA GLN A 505 -1.51 -20.43 -8.45
C GLN A 505 -2.52 -20.90 -7.39
N PRO A 506 -3.12 -19.99 -6.59
CA PRO A 506 -4.29 -20.33 -5.79
C PRO A 506 -5.49 -20.60 -6.71
N THR A 507 -6.13 -21.74 -6.52
CA THR A 507 -7.33 -22.12 -7.27
C THR A 507 -8.59 -21.55 -6.62
N GLN A 508 -9.42 -20.87 -7.40
CA GLN A 508 -10.65 -20.25 -6.91
C GLN A 508 -11.78 -21.29 -6.80
N PRO A 509 -12.53 -21.35 -5.68
CA PRO A 509 -13.71 -22.21 -5.57
C PRO A 509 -14.67 -22.02 -6.76
N GLY A 510 -15.10 -23.13 -7.37
CA GLY A 510 -15.99 -23.11 -8.54
C GLY A 510 -15.28 -23.01 -9.90
N SER A 511 -13.95 -22.81 -9.93
CA SER A 511 -13.18 -22.88 -11.18
C SER A 511 -12.99 -24.33 -11.66
N PRO A 512 -12.76 -24.55 -12.98
CA PRO A 512 -12.39 -25.87 -13.51
C PRO A 512 -11.17 -26.46 -12.81
N ALA A 513 -10.13 -25.65 -12.58
CA ALA A 513 -8.91 -26.05 -11.88
C ALA A 513 -9.18 -26.49 -10.44
N TYR A 514 -10.10 -25.82 -9.73
CA TYR A 514 -10.50 -26.22 -8.38
C TYR A 514 -11.20 -27.59 -8.37
N SER A 515 -12.07 -27.84 -9.36
CA SER A 515 -12.75 -29.13 -9.48
C SER A 515 -11.77 -30.27 -9.78
N VAL A 516 -10.81 -30.02 -10.68
CA VAL A 516 -9.72 -30.95 -10.99
C VAL A 516 -8.84 -31.20 -9.76
N GLY A 517 -8.45 -30.14 -9.04
CA GLY A 517 -7.64 -30.28 -7.83
C GLY A 517 -8.35 -31.04 -6.71
N GLN A 518 -9.66 -30.83 -6.53
CA GLN A 518 -10.47 -31.61 -5.59
C GLN A 518 -10.54 -33.10 -5.97
N ALA A 519 -10.70 -33.41 -7.26
CA ALA A 519 -10.68 -34.80 -7.74
C ALA A 519 -9.30 -35.44 -7.52
N HIS A 520 -8.23 -34.73 -7.87
CA HIS A 520 -6.85 -35.16 -7.68
C HIS A 520 -6.54 -35.51 -6.22
N LEU A 521 -6.92 -34.63 -5.28
CA LEU A 521 -6.73 -34.88 -3.84
C LEU A 521 -7.53 -36.09 -3.34
N ARG A 522 -8.71 -36.36 -3.90
CA ARG A 522 -9.51 -37.55 -3.55
C ARG A 522 -8.87 -38.84 -4.04
N GLU A 523 -8.35 -38.86 -5.27
CA GLU A 523 -7.65 -40.02 -5.84
C GLU A 523 -6.39 -40.36 -5.04
N HIS A 524 -5.60 -39.35 -4.67
CA HIS A 524 -4.40 -39.54 -3.84
C HIS A 524 -4.72 -39.97 -2.40
N ALA A 525 -5.80 -39.45 -1.80
CA ALA A 525 -6.27 -39.94 -0.49
C ALA A 525 -6.73 -41.40 -0.52
N GLN A 526 -7.25 -41.89 -1.65
CA GLN A 526 -7.64 -43.29 -1.84
C GLN A 526 -6.44 -44.24 -2.07
N GLN A 527 -5.33 -43.74 -2.60
CA GLN A 527 -4.09 -44.52 -2.78
C GLN A 527 -3.26 -44.65 -1.50
N ALA A 528 -3.49 -43.82 -0.49
CA ALA A 528 -2.76 -43.81 0.80
C ALA A 528 -3.04 -45.01 1.74
N VAL A 529 -3.74 -46.07 1.28
CA VAL A 529 -4.06 -47.28 2.07
C VAL A 529 -2.97 -48.37 1.99
N ARG A 530 -1.84 -48.13 1.32
CA ARG A 530 -0.65 -48.98 1.42
C ARG A 530 0.43 -48.26 2.23
N PRO A 531 0.98 -48.87 3.30
CA PRO A 531 2.17 -48.32 3.95
C PRO A 531 3.24 -48.19 2.88
N PHE A 532 3.79 -46.98 2.74
CA PHE A 532 4.94 -46.70 1.91
C PHE A 532 6.07 -47.66 2.31
N SER A 533 6.55 -48.49 1.38
CA SER A 533 7.63 -49.42 1.65
C SER A 533 8.91 -48.65 1.97
N ASP A 534 9.53 -48.98 3.10
CA ASP A 534 10.77 -48.46 3.68
C ASP A 534 12.06 -48.61 2.81
N GLN A 535 11.97 -48.55 1.48
CA GLN A 535 13.14 -48.63 0.61
C GLN A 535 13.67 -47.26 0.12
N ALA A 536 12.96 -46.16 0.38
CA ALA A 536 13.49 -44.80 0.24
C ALA A 536 13.94 -44.17 1.59
N ALA A 537 13.75 -44.88 2.71
CA ALA A 537 14.17 -44.43 4.05
C ALA A 537 15.69 -44.60 4.30
N GLY A 538 16.36 -45.46 3.51
CA GLY A 538 17.80 -45.74 3.66
C GLY A 538 18.75 -44.67 3.13
N ALA A 539 18.27 -43.75 2.28
CA ALA A 539 19.07 -42.63 1.78
C ALA A 539 18.75 -41.29 2.48
N ALA A 540 17.64 -41.24 3.23
CA ALA A 540 17.19 -40.05 3.96
C ALA A 540 17.64 -40.03 5.45
N GLN A 541 18.32 -41.08 5.94
CA GLN A 541 18.80 -41.16 7.33
C GLN A 541 20.28 -40.77 7.51
N SER A 542 21.00 -40.34 6.47
CA SER A 542 22.41 -39.90 6.59
C SER A 542 22.64 -38.41 6.33
N ALA A 543 21.59 -37.59 6.27
CA ALA A 543 21.72 -36.14 6.24
C ALA A 543 20.77 -35.51 7.25
N ASP A 544 21.21 -35.50 8.51
CA ASP A 544 20.88 -34.39 9.42
C ASP A 544 21.41 -33.10 8.77
N HIS A 545 20.66 -32.58 7.79
CA HIS A 545 20.77 -31.22 7.35
C HIS A 545 19.68 -30.43 8.08
N GLU A 546 19.97 -30.16 9.36
CA GLU A 546 19.59 -28.87 9.93
C GLU A 546 19.97 -27.82 8.86
N PRO A 547 19.03 -27.01 8.32
CA PRO A 547 19.41 -25.91 7.45
C PRO A 547 20.44 -25.11 8.22
N LYS A 548 21.64 -24.94 7.66
CA LYS A 548 22.75 -24.24 8.31
C LYS A 548 22.22 -22.96 8.95
N LYS A 549 21.98 -23.00 10.27
CA LYS A 549 21.71 -21.85 11.15
C LYS A 549 22.80 -20.77 11.00
N THR A 550 23.89 -21.10 10.32
CA THR A 550 25.04 -20.26 10.04
C THR A 550 24.74 -19.06 9.12
N LEU A 551 23.77 -19.09 8.20
CA LEU A 551 23.48 -17.90 7.36
C LEU A 551 22.69 -16.81 8.13
N LEU A 552 21.65 -17.22 8.86
CA LEU A 552 20.82 -16.32 9.69
C LEU A 552 21.54 -15.80 10.95
N THR A 553 22.46 -16.59 11.52
CA THR A 553 23.20 -16.18 12.73
C THR A 553 24.42 -15.30 12.41
N SER A 554 25.06 -15.46 11.24
CA SER A 554 26.17 -14.58 10.85
C SER A 554 25.72 -13.19 10.40
N LEU A 555 24.51 -13.04 9.84
CA LEU A 555 23.94 -11.72 9.54
C LEU A 555 23.44 -11.00 10.81
N ARG A 556 22.80 -11.71 11.75
CA ARG A 556 22.35 -11.11 13.02
C ARG A 556 23.47 -10.52 13.88
N ARG A 557 24.72 -10.98 13.71
CA ARG A 557 25.89 -10.46 14.45
C ARG A 557 26.59 -9.29 13.74
N LYS A 558 26.31 -9.03 12.45
CA LYS A 558 26.81 -7.87 11.70
C LYS A 558 25.78 -6.73 11.54
N LEU A 559 24.50 -6.97 11.82
CA LEU A 559 23.41 -5.98 11.78
C LEU A 559 23.13 -5.28 13.13
N ARG A 560 24.06 -5.37 14.10
CA ARG A 560 23.98 -4.70 15.42
C ARG A 560 25.04 -3.61 15.63
N LEU A 561 25.63 -3.10 14.55
CA LEU A 561 26.47 -1.90 14.55
C LEU A 561 26.03 -0.98 13.42
#